data_AF-A0A3D8P2W4-F1
#
_entry.id   AF-A0A3D8P2W4-F1
#
_cell.length_a   1.000
_cell.length_b   1.000
_cell.length_c   1.000
_cell.angle_alpha   90.00
_cell.angle_beta   90.00
_cell.angle_gamma   90.00
#
_symmetry.space_group_name_H-M   'P 1'
#
loop_
_entity.id
_entity.type
_entity.pdbx_description
1 polymer ?
#
loop_
_entity_poly.entity_id
_entity_poly.type
_entity_poly.pdbx_seq_one_letter_code
_entity_poly.pdbx_strand_id
1 'polypeptide(L)'
;MRRPRKGSLAEKMLRLLEDAYPAGVPTRELAQRLYGDEEERGKVARLARSLRRLGFAVFGFGGVYYLGTETILEMAVVRYGRVGCGFYLGGLEALKNLAEKDPERARELLRLIKDQVNDLLRRMKV
;
A
#
# COMPACT_ATOMS: atom_id res chain seq x y z
N MET A 1 -0.65 10.11 -12.80
CA MET A 1 -1.46 8.96 -12.33
C MET A 1 -2.14 8.31 -13.53
N ARG A 2 -2.02 6.99 -13.74
CA ARG A 2 -2.60 6.32 -14.92
C ARG A 2 -3.92 5.65 -14.53
N ARG A 3 -5.04 6.10 -15.11
CA ARG A 3 -6.36 5.48 -14.90
C ARG A 3 -6.30 3.99 -15.27
N PRO A 4 -7.03 3.11 -14.54
CA PRO A 4 -7.16 1.71 -14.92
C PRO A 4 -7.84 1.57 -16.28
N ARG A 5 -7.63 0.41 -16.94
CA ARG A 5 -8.26 0.11 -18.24
C ARG A 5 -9.79 0.21 -18.13
N LYS A 6 -10.43 0.86 -19.10
CA LYS A 6 -11.90 0.97 -19.17
C LYS A 6 -12.56 -0.42 -19.19
N GLY A 7 -13.61 -0.60 -18.41
CA GLY A 7 -14.33 -1.86 -18.19
C GLY A 7 -13.66 -2.83 -17.20
N SER A 8 -12.43 -2.55 -16.76
CA SER A 8 -11.74 -3.44 -15.81
C SER A 8 -12.36 -3.38 -14.42
N LEU A 9 -12.19 -4.44 -13.63
CA LEU A 9 -12.59 -4.46 -12.23
C LEU A 9 -11.93 -3.32 -11.43
N ALA A 10 -10.68 -2.99 -11.75
CA ALA A 10 -9.96 -1.91 -11.07
C ALA A 10 -10.62 -0.55 -11.34
N GLU A 11 -11.06 -0.29 -12.57
CA GLU A 11 -11.85 0.91 -12.87
C GLU A 11 -13.18 0.92 -12.12
N LYS A 12 -13.91 -0.20 -12.11
CA LYS A 12 -15.18 -0.31 -11.38
C LYS A 12 -15.02 -0.06 -9.88
N MET A 13 -13.99 -0.66 -9.26
CA MET A 13 -13.68 -0.42 -7.86
C MET A 13 -13.32 1.04 -7.59
N LEU A 14 -12.52 1.66 -8.47
CA LEU A 14 -12.19 3.07 -8.35
C LEU A 14 -13.44 3.94 -8.39
N ARG A 15 -14.36 3.72 -9.33
CA ARG A 15 -15.62 4.47 -9.42
C ARG A 15 -16.48 4.32 -8.16
N LEU A 16 -16.64 3.09 -7.66
CA LEU A 16 -17.38 2.86 -6.41
C LEU A 16 -16.80 3.65 -5.23
N LEU A 17 -15.47 3.78 -5.17
CA LEU A 17 -14.78 4.56 -4.14
C LEU A 17 -14.83 6.07 -4.39
N GLU A 18 -14.83 6.52 -5.65
CA GLU A 18 -15.03 7.92 -6.04
C GLU A 18 -16.45 8.38 -5.67
N ASP A 19 -17.47 7.55 -5.98
CA ASP A 19 -18.88 7.84 -5.70
C ASP A 19 -19.20 7.85 -4.20
N ALA A 20 -18.47 7.05 -3.42
CA ALA A 20 -18.62 6.97 -1.97
C ALA A 20 -17.62 7.85 -1.20
N TYR A 21 -16.87 8.71 -1.88
CA TYR A 21 -15.93 9.61 -1.21
C TYR A 21 -16.69 10.67 -0.39
N PRO A 22 -16.31 10.93 0.88
CA PRO A 22 -15.17 10.38 1.64
C PRO A 22 -15.50 9.16 2.52
N ALA A 23 -16.75 8.71 2.56
CA ALA A 23 -17.25 7.68 3.47
C ALA A 23 -16.66 6.26 3.24
N GLY A 24 -16.20 5.97 2.02
CA GLY A 24 -15.68 4.66 1.65
C GLY A 24 -16.78 3.62 1.42
N VAL A 25 -16.38 2.39 1.10
CA VAL A 25 -17.30 1.30 0.73
C VAL A 25 -16.97 0.04 1.55
N PRO A 26 -17.96 -0.60 2.20
CA PRO A 26 -17.78 -1.88 2.86
C PRO A 26 -17.16 -2.95 1.96
N THR A 27 -16.26 -3.77 2.51
CA THR A 27 -15.53 -4.80 1.75
C THR A 27 -16.46 -5.88 1.21
N ARG A 28 -17.50 -6.25 1.96
CA ARG A 28 -18.52 -7.20 1.51
C ARG A 28 -19.29 -6.65 0.31
N GLU A 29 -19.70 -5.39 0.39
CA GLU A 29 -20.38 -4.71 -0.70
C GLU A 29 -19.49 -4.62 -1.95
N LEU A 30 -18.19 -4.28 -1.79
CA LEU A 30 -17.24 -4.32 -2.90
C LEU A 30 -17.11 -5.73 -3.49
N ALA A 31 -17.04 -6.77 -2.67
CA ALA A 31 -16.95 -8.14 -3.13
C ALA A 31 -18.19 -8.53 -3.94
N GLN A 32 -19.38 -8.24 -3.43
CA GLN A 32 -20.65 -8.46 -4.13
C GLN A 32 -20.73 -7.69 -5.46
N ARG A 33 -20.43 -6.39 -5.47
CA ARG A 33 -20.56 -5.54 -6.67
C ARG A 33 -19.52 -5.85 -7.75
N LEU A 34 -18.33 -6.31 -7.36
CA LEU A 34 -17.22 -6.56 -8.30
C LEU A 34 -17.16 -8.01 -8.77
N TYR A 35 -17.49 -8.96 -7.91
CA TYR A 35 -17.32 -10.39 -8.16
C TYR A 35 -18.63 -11.19 -8.10
N GLY A 36 -19.73 -10.58 -7.65
CA GLY A 36 -21.03 -11.25 -7.50
C GLY A 36 -21.14 -12.13 -6.25
N ASP A 37 -20.11 -12.13 -5.39
CA ASP A 37 -20.00 -12.99 -4.22
C ASP A 37 -19.31 -12.24 -3.06
N GLU A 38 -19.98 -12.12 -1.92
CA GLU A 38 -19.45 -11.49 -0.72
C GLU A 38 -18.28 -12.23 -0.09
N GLU A 39 -18.09 -13.53 -0.36
CA GLU A 39 -16.96 -14.31 0.17
C GLU A 39 -15.64 -14.00 -0.54
N GLU A 40 -15.68 -13.32 -1.68
CA GLU A 40 -14.51 -12.94 -2.48
C GLU A 40 -13.76 -11.70 -1.94
N ARG A 41 -13.87 -11.42 -0.63
CA ARG A 41 -13.20 -10.30 0.07
C ARG A 41 -11.68 -10.29 -0.16
N GLY A 42 -11.08 -11.48 -0.26
CA GLY A 42 -9.65 -11.61 -0.55
C GLY A 42 -9.25 -11.04 -1.92
N LYS A 43 -10.14 -11.09 -2.92
CA LYS A 43 -9.89 -10.52 -4.25
C LYS A 43 -9.97 -8.99 -4.25
N VAL A 44 -10.84 -8.39 -3.42
CA VAL A 44 -10.91 -6.93 -3.21
C VAL A 44 -9.56 -6.38 -2.74
N ALA A 45 -8.89 -7.06 -1.80
CA ALA A 45 -7.58 -6.63 -1.32
C ALA A 45 -6.50 -6.63 -2.41
N ARG A 46 -6.53 -7.62 -3.32
CA ARG A 46 -5.62 -7.67 -4.48
C ARG A 46 -5.90 -6.52 -5.44
N LEU A 47 -7.18 -6.22 -5.68
CA LEU A 47 -7.59 -5.13 -6.56
C LEU A 47 -7.19 -3.76 -6.01
N ALA A 48 -7.37 -3.54 -4.71
CA ALA A 48 -6.89 -2.34 -4.02
C ALA A 48 -5.36 -2.19 -4.14
N ARG A 49 -4.60 -3.30 -4.06
CA ARG A 49 -3.15 -3.28 -4.29
C ARG A 49 -2.79 -2.88 -5.72
N SER A 50 -3.54 -3.35 -6.72
CA SER A 50 -3.36 -2.93 -8.12
C SER A 50 -3.66 -1.44 -8.30
N LEU A 51 -4.71 -0.91 -7.67
CA LEU A 51 -5.01 0.52 -7.68
C LEU A 51 -3.89 1.36 -7.05
N ARG A 52 -3.32 0.91 -5.92
CA ARG A 52 -2.14 1.56 -5.33
C ARG A 52 -0.93 1.57 -6.26
N ARG A 53 -0.66 0.48 -6.99
CA ARG A 53 0.42 0.43 -8.01
C ARG A 53 0.20 1.41 -9.16
N LEU A 54 -1.05 1.77 -9.45
CA LEU A 54 -1.41 2.79 -10.45
C LEU A 54 -1.38 4.23 -9.90
N GLY A 55 -1.08 4.37 -8.59
CA GLY A 55 -0.94 5.65 -7.89
C GLY A 55 -2.15 6.05 -7.06
N PHE A 56 -3.22 5.26 -6.99
CA PHE A 56 -4.42 5.61 -6.23
C PHE A 56 -4.25 5.28 -4.75
N ALA A 57 -4.55 6.26 -3.89
CA ALA A 57 -4.55 6.11 -2.45
C ALA A 57 -5.76 5.30 -1.98
N VAL A 58 -5.75 3.98 -2.17
CA VAL A 58 -6.85 3.09 -1.77
C VAL A 58 -6.43 2.26 -0.57
N PHE A 59 -7.09 2.42 0.57
CA PHE A 59 -6.72 1.76 1.83
C PHE A 59 -7.93 1.15 2.53
N GLY A 60 -7.72 0.03 3.22
CA GLY A 60 -8.77 -0.71 3.93
C GLY A 60 -8.59 -0.61 5.44
N PHE A 61 -9.64 -0.17 6.14
CA PHE A 61 -9.69 -0.07 7.60
C PHE A 61 -11.05 -0.55 8.11
N GLY A 62 -11.08 -1.36 9.18
CA GLY A 62 -12.33 -1.80 9.79
C GLY A 62 -13.28 -2.57 8.87
N GLY A 63 -12.79 -3.16 7.78
CA GLY A 63 -13.65 -3.81 6.78
C GLY A 63 -14.26 -2.86 5.75
N VAL A 64 -13.81 -1.60 5.68
CA VAL A 64 -14.23 -0.60 4.68
C VAL A 64 -13.00 -0.17 3.88
N TYR A 65 -13.15 -0.02 2.56
CA TYR A 65 -12.13 0.55 1.70
C TYR A 65 -12.45 2.01 1.38
N TYR A 66 -11.42 2.84 1.40
CA TYR A 66 -11.51 4.28 1.21
C TYR A 66 -10.63 4.71 0.04
N LEU A 67 -11.07 5.74 -0.67
CA LEU A 67 -10.19 6.59 -1.46
C LEU A 67 -9.60 7.66 -0.53
N GLY A 68 -8.30 7.92 -0.65
CA GLY A 68 -7.50 8.62 0.35
C GLY A 68 -8.01 10.03 0.65
N THR A 69 -8.52 10.21 1.87
CA THR A 69 -8.64 11.49 2.56
C THR A 69 -7.39 11.72 3.41
N GLU A 70 -7.19 12.94 3.93
CA GLU A 70 -6.11 13.26 4.87
C GLU A 70 -6.06 12.27 6.05
N THR A 71 -7.20 12.09 6.76
CA THR A 71 -7.30 11.15 7.88
C THR A 71 -6.99 9.70 7.50
N ILE A 72 -7.47 9.23 6.35
CA ILE A 72 -7.20 7.86 5.88
C ILE A 72 -5.73 7.67 5.53
N LEU A 73 -5.08 8.70 4.97
CA LEU A 73 -3.66 8.70 4.68
C LEU A 73 -2.82 8.70 5.96
N GLU A 74 -3.19 9.50 6.97
CA GLU A 74 -2.55 9.46 8.29
C GLU A 74 -2.65 8.07 8.93
N MET A 75 -3.85 7.49 8.94
CA MET A 75 -4.07 6.13 9.43
C MET A 75 -3.25 5.10 8.64
N ALA A 76 -3.10 5.28 7.33
CA ALA A 76 -2.28 4.42 6.49
C ALA A 76 -0.80 4.55 6.83
N VAL A 77 -0.29 5.77 7.06
CA VAL A 77 1.09 6.00 7.50
C VAL A 77 1.34 5.33 8.84
N VAL A 78 0.46 5.47 9.82
CA VAL A 78 0.65 4.82 11.14
C VAL A 78 0.63 3.30 11.02
N ARG A 79 -0.35 2.75 10.30
CA ARG A 79 -0.54 1.29 10.19
C ARG A 79 0.55 0.61 9.36
N TYR A 80 0.83 1.15 8.17
CA TYR A 80 1.82 0.57 7.26
C TYR A 80 3.24 1.05 7.56
N GLY A 81 3.41 2.22 8.17
CA GLY A 81 4.68 2.69 8.71
C GLY A 81 5.22 1.77 9.78
N ARG A 82 4.40 1.22 10.69
CA ARG A 82 4.87 0.18 11.64
C ARG A 82 5.32 -1.10 10.95
N VAL A 83 4.69 -1.49 9.84
CA VAL A 83 5.10 -2.66 9.03
C VAL A 83 6.40 -2.36 8.27
N GLY A 84 6.54 -1.16 7.71
CA GLY A 84 7.75 -0.69 7.04
C GLY A 84 8.91 -0.48 8.01
N CYS A 85 8.66 0.07 9.19
CA CYS A 85 9.61 0.18 10.30
C CYS A 85 9.96 -1.20 10.87
N GLY A 86 9.02 -2.14 10.99
CA GLY A 86 9.32 -3.52 11.37
C GLY A 86 10.24 -4.21 10.36
N PHE A 87 10.02 -4.00 9.07
CA PHE A 87 10.92 -4.45 8.00
C PHE A 87 12.28 -3.73 8.05
N TYR A 88 12.30 -2.43 8.33
CA TYR A 88 13.53 -1.65 8.44
C TYR A 88 14.36 -2.02 9.68
N LEU A 89 13.72 -2.17 10.84
CA LEU A 89 14.35 -2.57 12.10
C LEU A 89 14.82 -4.03 12.03
N GLY A 90 14.00 -4.95 11.50
CA GLY A 90 14.40 -6.34 11.27
C GLY A 90 15.51 -6.46 10.22
N GLY A 91 15.49 -5.61 9.18
CA GLY A 91 16.55 -5.52 8.18
C GLY A 91 17.87 -4.98 8.75
N LEU A 92 17.82 -4.01 9.66
CA LEU A 92 19.01 -3.50 10.37
C LEU A 92 19.63 -4.56 11.29
N GLU A 93 18.81 -5.36 11.96
CA GLU A 93 19.28 -6.48 12.79
C GLU A 93 19.89 -7.60 11.95
N ALA A 94 19.26 -7.94 10.81
CA ALA A 94 19.83 -8.86 9.84
C ALA A 94 21.16 -8.33 9.23
N LEU A 95 21.28 -7.03 8.99
CA LEU A 95 22.50 -6.40 8.50
C LEU A 95 23.62 -6.40 9.55
N LYS A 96 23.30 -6.23 10.84
CA LYS A 96 24.28 -6.39 11.93
C LYS A 96 24.85 -7.80 11.95
N ASN A 97 23.99 -8.81 11.91
CA ASN A 97 24.41 -10.21 11.87
C ASN A 97 25.19 -10.58 10.59
N LEU A 98 24.87 -9.93 9.47
CA LEU A 98 25.61 -10.10 8.22
C LEU A 98 26.97 -9.41 8.27
N ALA A 99 27.08 -8.23 8.88
CA ALA A 99 28.33 -7.49 8.99
C ALA A 99 29.41 -8.24 9.77
N GLU A 100 29.01 -9.11 10.71
CA GLU A 100 29.92 -10.02 11.42
C GLU A 100 30.52 -11.11 10.53
N LYS A 101 29.84 -11.47 9.43
CA LYS A 101 30.22 -12.58 8.54
C LYS A 101 30.79 -12.11 7.21
N ASP A 102 30.26 -11.01 6.67
CA ASP A 102 30.64 -10.39 5.41
C ASP A 102 30.45 -8.86 5.51
N PRO A 103 31.50 -8.15 5.97
CA PRO A 103 31.43 -6.71 6.20
C PRO A 103 31.22 -5.90 4.91
N GLU A 104 31.80 -6.35 3.79
CA GLU A 104 31.71 -5.63 2.51
C GLU A 104 30.30 -5.73 1.94
N ARG A 105 29.70 -6.93 1.97
CA ARG A 105 28.32 -7.11 1.50
C ARG A 105 27.30 -6.38 2.37
N ALA A 106 27.52 -6.34 3.69
CA ALA A 106 26.67 -5.57 4.59
C ALA A 106 26.72 -4.06 4.31
N ARG A 107 27.91 -3.51 4.00
CA ARG A 107 28.07 -2.08 3.62
C ARG A 107 27.35 -1.76 2.30
N GLU A 108 27.46 -2.64 1.31
CA GLU A 108 26.78 -2.48 0.02
C GLU A 108 25.26 -2.43 0.19
N LEU A 109 24.70 -3.38 0.94
CA LEU A 109 23.27 -3.45 1.22
C LEU A 109 22.79 -2.26 2.06
N LEU A 110 23.58 -1.79 3.02
CA LEU A 110 23.27 -0.58 3.80
C LEU A 110 23.23 0.66 2.92
N ARG A 111 24.15 0.77 1.94
CA ARG A 111 24.18 1.87 0.97
C ARG A 111 22.93 1.85 0.09
N LEU A 112 22.53 0.68 -0.42
CA LEU A 112 21.29 0.51 -1.18
C LEU A 112 20.04 0.90 -0.39
N ILE A 113 19.95 0.53 0.89
CA ILE A 113 18.83 0.94 1.75
C ILE A 113 18.82 2.46 1.96
N LYS A 114 19.98 3.08 2.21
CA LYS A 114 20.08 4.54 2.33
C LYS A 114 19.65 5.26 1.06
N ASP A 115 20.06 4.76 -0.10
CA ASP A 115 19.69 5.35 -1.39
C ASP A 115 18.19 5.25 -1.64
N GLN A 116 17.58 4.09 -1.34
CA GLN A 116 16.13 3.90 -1.41
C GLN A 116 15.36 4.84 -0.47
N VAL A 117 15.84 5.04 0.76
CA VAL A 117 15.23 5.97 1.73
C VAL A 117 15.39 7.41 1.25
N ASN A 118 16.55 7.81 0.76
CA ASN A 118 16.78 9.15 0.24
C ASN A 118 15.95 9.46 -1.01
N ASP A 119 15.78 8.49 -1.90
CA ASP A 119 14.88 8.61 -3.05
C ASP A 119 13.43 8.75 -2.61
N LEU A 120 13.01 8.00 -1.59
CA LEU A 120 11.68 8.15 -1.00
C LEU A 120 11.49 9.55 -0.41
N LEU A 121 12.46 10.04 0.37
CA LEU A 121 12.43 11.38 0.97
C LEU A 121 12.42 12.50 -0.09
N ARG A 122 13.16 12.35 -1.19
CA ARG A 122 13.14 13.30 -2.31
C ARG A 122 11.78 13.33 -3.00
N ARG A 123 11.16 12.17 -3.19
CA ARG A 123 9.82 12.05 -3.78
C ARG A 123 8.69 12.57 -2.88
N MET A 124 8.95 12.69 -1.57
CA MET A 124 8.02 13.24 -0.59
C MET A 124 8.15 14.75 -0.36
N LYS A 125 9.20 15.40 -0.88
CA LYS A 125 9.42 16.86 -0.78
C LYS A 125 8.83 17.64 -1.98
N VAL A 126 7.82 17.11 -2.65
CA VAL A 126 7.05 17.78 -3.71
C VAL A 126 5.69 18.18 -3.18
#